data_AF-A0A413V6Z5-F1
#
_entry.id   AF-A0A413V6Z5-F1
#
_cell.length_a   1.000
_cell.length_b   1.000
_cell.length_c   1.000
_cell.angle_alpha   90.00
_cell.angle_beta   90.00
_cell.angle_gamma   90.00
#
_symmetry.space_group_name_H-M   'P 1'
#
loop_
_entity.id
_entity.type
_entity.pdbx_description
1 polymer ?
#
loop_
_entity_poly.entity_id
_entity_poly.type
_entity_poly.pdbx_seq_one_letter_code
_entity_poly.pdbx_strand_id
1 'polypeptide(L)'
;MKAIVTITTFRGISFEAIHFYGTLQIIAGDDIELYRSITQTEIDKDPERWYGYDEGDLTKSFNSWKDIVIAAGDKAKEKGISLEEIFVEGIPNTGSLPYHEALKPIDTRPRCKKCGKVFESGEGCYNTPRGLFCVKCY
;
A
#
# COMPACT_ATOMS: atom_id res chain seq x y z
N MET A 1 -8.23 21.90 -1.95
CA MET A 1 -6.93 21.55 -1.34
C MET A 1 -6.57 20.17 -1.85
N LYS A 2 -5.42 20.02 -2.51
CA LYS A 2 -5.07 18.75 -3.16
C LYS A 2 -4.19 17.89 -2.26
N ALA A 3 -4.31 16.58 -2.38
CA ALA A 3 -3.48 15.65 -1.63
C ALA A 3 -3.10 14.42 -2.47
N ILE A 4 -1.98 13.79 -2.09
CA ILE A 4 -1.47 12.56 -2.71
C ILE A 4 -1.38 11.51 -1.61
N VAL A 5 -1.95 10.33 -1.85
CA VAL A 5 -1.77 9.15 -1.01
C VAL A 5 -0.62 8.34 -1.59
N THR A 6 0.49 8.28 -0.87
CA THR A 6 1.64 7.46 -1.26
C THR A 6 1.54 6.12 -0.56
N ILE A 7 1.39 5.05 -1.34
CA ILE A 7 1.44 3.67 -0.85
C ILE A 7 2.84 3.12 -1.10
N THR A 8 3.44 2.56 -0.06
CA THR A 8 4.68 1.80 -0.18
C THR A 8 4.46 0.38 0.30
N THR A 9 5.12 -0.57 -0.36
CA THR A 9 5.07 -1.98 0.03
C THR A 9 6.46 -2.44 0.41
N PHE A 10 6.56 -3.10 1.55
CA PHE A 10 7.77 -3.79 1.97
C PHE A 10 7.50 -5.29 1.98
N ARG A 11 8.33 -6.05 1.29
CA ARG A 11 8.31 -7.51 1.31
C ARG A 11 9.57 -8.00 2.03
N GLY A 12 9.39 -8.55 3.23
CA GLY A 12 10.49 -9.14 3.98
C GLY A 12 10.87 -10.52 3.43
N ILE A 13 12.17 -10.80 3.31
CA ILE A 13 12.69 -12.09 2.82
C ILE A 13 12.52 -13.22 3.85
N SER A 14 12.45 -12.88 5.15
CA SER A 14 12.52 -13.86 6.24
C SER A 14 11.19 -14.54 6.61
N PHE A 15 10.04 -14.03 6.18
CA PHE A 15 8.72 -14.51 6.65
C PHE A 15 7.61 -14.49 5.58
N GLU A 16 7.94 -14.24 4.32
CA GLU A 16 6.96 -14.01 3.24
C GLU A 16 5.89 -12.92 3.54
N ALA A 17 6.09 -12.12 4.59
CA ALA A 17 5.16 -11.09 5.00
C ALA A 17 5.21 -9.89 4.04
N ILE A 18 4.03 -9.46 3.59
CA ILE A 18 3.83 -8.26 2.79
C ILE A 18 3.22 -7.20 3.69
N HIS A 19 3.95 -6.10 3.89
CA HIS A 19 3.46 -4.96 4.68
C HIS A 19 3.13 -3.80 3.75
N PHE A 20 1.96 -3.21 3.96
CA PHE A 20 1.51 -2.01 3.25
C PHE A 20 1.62 -0.81 4.20
N TYR A 21 2.26 0.26 3.75
CA TYR A 21 2.37 1.52 4.49
C TYR A 21 1.85 2.68 3.65
N GLY A 22 1.20 3.64 4.30
CA GLY A 22 0.56 4.76 3.63
C GLY A 22 0.88 6.10 4.28
N THR A 23 1.08 7.11 3.44
CA THR A 23 1.20 8.51 3.85
C THR A 23 0.24 9.36 3.02
N LEU A 24 -0.50 10.25 3.67
CA LEU A 24 -1.29 11.30 3.02
C LEU A 24 -0.46 12.58 2.97
N GLN A 25 0.00 12.95 1.79
CA GLN A 25 0.76 14.17 1.53
C GLN A 25 -0.19 15.29 1.11
N ILE A 26 -0.32 16.33 1.93
CA ILE A 26 -1.18 17.47 1.64
C ILE A 26 -0.35 18.50 0.88
N ILE A 27 -0.79 18.90 -0.32
CA ILE A 27 -0.07 19.90 -1.11
C ILE A 27 -0.11 21.24 -0.35
N ALA A 28 1.09 21.74 -0.01
CA ALA A 28 1.32 22.91 0.83
C ALA A 28 0.95 22.74 2.33
N GLY A 29 0.88 21.51 2.82
CA GLY A 29 0.74 21.18 4.25
C GLY A 29 1.76 20.14 4.70
N ASP A 30 1.54 19.60 5.90
CA ASP A 30 2.36 18.53 6.45
C ASP A 30 1.92 17.15 5.94
N ASP A 31 2.90 16.26 5.79
CA ASP A 31 2.66 14.85 5.51
C ASP A 31 2.08 14.15 6.74
N ILE A 32 1.05 13.35 6.53
CA ILE A 32 0.36 12.61 7.59
C ILE A 32 0.58 11.12 7.38
N GLU A 33 1.29 10.49 8.31
CA GLU A 33 1.38 9.03 8.36
C GLU A 33 0.04 8.42 8.74
N LEU A 34 -0.34 7.35 8.04
CA LEU A 34 -1.61 6.66 8.27
C LEU A 34 -1.40 5.48 9.22
N TYR A 35 -2.39 5.27 10.08
CA TYR A 35 -2.39 4.21 11.09
C TYR A 35 -3.74 3.50 11.08
N ARG A 36 -3.72 2.25 11.54
CA ARG A 36 -4.91 1.49 11.90
C ARG A 36 -4.73 0.87 13.29
N SER A 37 -5.83 0.50 13.94
CA SER A 37 -5.76 -0.29 15.16
C SER A 37 -5.47 -1.77 14.86
N ILE A 38 -4.74 -2.41 15.77
CA ILE A 38 -4.53 -3.85 15.82
C ILE A 38 -5.77 -4.49 16.46
N THR A 39 -6.25 -5.58 15.88
CA THR A 39 -7.39 -6.34 16.42
C THR A 39 -6.93 -7.49 17.31
N GLN A 40 -7.73 -7.88 18.30
CA GLN A 40 -7.40 -9.06 19.14
C GLN A 40 -7.20 -10.32 18.29
N THR A 41 -8.01 -10.51 17.25
CA THR A 41 -7.87 -11.63 16.29
C THR A 41 -6.50 -11.69 15.63
N GLU A 42 -5.88 -10.54 15.34
CA GLU A 42 -4.53 -10.50 14.77
C GLU A 42 -3.46 -10.91 15.78
N ILE A 43 -3.61 -10.47 17.04
CA ILE A 43 -2.73 -10.84 18.16
C ILE A 43 -2.82 -12.34 18.41
N ASP A 44 -4.04 -12.89 18.49
CA ASP A 44 -4.27 -14.32 18.73
C ASP A 44 -3.70 -15.19 17.61
N LYS A 45 -3.72 -14.69 16.36
CA LYS A 45 -3.22 -15.41 15.18
C LYS A 45 -1.70 -15.40 15.07
N ASP A 46 -1.05 -14.31 15.45
CA ASP A 46 0.40 -14.12 15.32
C ASP A 46 0.96 -13.36 16.53
N PRO A 47 0.99 -14.02 17.71
CA PRO A 47 1.39 -13.38 18.97
C PRO A 47 2.87 -12.97 18.98
N GLU A 48 3.71 -13.58 18.15
CA GLU A 48 5.12 -13.20 18.02
C GLU A 48 5.26 -11.87 17.27
N ARG A 49 4.56 -11.70 16.14
CA ARG A 49 4.54 -10.42 15.41
C ARG A 49 4.04 -9.28 16.28
N TRP A 50 3.03 -9.55 17.09
CA TRP A 50 2.36 -8.55 17.93
C TRP A 50 2.83 -8.59 19.39
N TYR A 51 4.01 -9.16 19.65
CA TYR A 51 4.56 -9.20 21.00
C TYR A 51 4.71 -7.78 21.57
N GLY A 52 4.05 -7.53 22.71
CA GLY A 52 4.06 -6.23 23.38
C GLY A 52 3.06 -5.20 22.86
N TYR A 53 2.12 -5.61 21.99
CA TYR A 53 0.98 -4.81 21.58
C TYR A 53 -0.30 -5.30 22.26
N ASP A 54 -1.20 -4.37 22.56
CA ASP A 54 -2.55 -4.64 23.04
C ASP A 54 -3.60 -4.39 21.92
N GLU A 55 -4.82 -4.93 22.09
CA GLU A 55 -5.93 -4.60 21.20
C GLU A 55 -6.17 -3.08 21.19
N GLY A 56 -6.29 -2.51 19.98
CA GLY A 56 -6.51 -1.08 19.79
C GLY A 56 -5.23 -0.28 19.53
N ASP A 57 -4.06 -0.83 19.84
CA ASP A 57 -2.78 -0.18 19.56
C ASP A 57 -2.63 0.16 18.07
N LEU A 58 -1.98 1.30 17.79
CA LEU A 58 -1.84 1.80 16.45
C LEU A 58 -0.63 1.17 15.74
N THR A 59 -0.86 0.72 14.51
CA THR A 59 0.18 0.23 13.61
C THR A 59 0.13 0.94 12.27
N LYS A 60 1.30 1.14 11.67
CA LYS A 60 1.45 1.62 10.28
C LYS A 60 1.23 0.50 9.25
N SER A 61 1.23 -0.76 9.67
CA SER A 61 1.20 -1.93 8.79
C SER A 61 -0.23 -2.31 8.43
N PHE A 62 -0.69 -1.88 7.26
CA PHE A 62 -2.02 -2.21 6.73
C PHE A 62 -2.06 -3.61 6.13
N ASN A 63 -3.25 -4.21 6.12
CA ASN A 63 -3.50 -5.54 5.57
C ASN A 63 -3.58 -5.53 4.04
N SER A 64 -3.99 -4.41 3.45
CA SER A 64 -3.98 -4.20 2.02
C SER A 64 -3.72 -2.74 1.65
N TRP A 65 -3.31 -2.52 0.41
CA TRP A 65 -3.23 -1.17 -0.15
C TRP A 65 -4.58 -0.47 -0.21
N LYS A 66 -5.70 -1.21 -0.29
CA LYS A 66 -7.06 -0.63 -0.29
C LYS A 66 -7.40 -0.02 1.06
N ASP A 67 -7.00 -0.68 2.15
CA ASP A 67 -7.22 -0.16 3.50
C ASP A 67 -6.51 1.18 3.71
N ILE A 68 -5.34 1.36 3.08
CA ILE A 68 -4.64 2.65 3.06
C ILE A 68 -5.47 3.72 2.35
N VAL A 69 -6.01 3.42 1.16
CA VAL A 69 -6.84 4.38 0.42
C VAL A 69 -8.03 4.81 1.26
N ILE A 70 -8.70 3.86 1.93
CA ILE A 70 -9.84 4.16 2.81
C ILE A 70 -9.40 5.04 4.00
N ALA A 71 -8.34 4.65 4.71
CA ALA A 71 -7.81 5.42 5.85
C ALA A 71 -7.39 6.83 5.45
N ALA A 72 -6.77 6.99 4.27
CA ALA A 72 -6.41 8.28 3.72
C ALA A 72 -7.63 9.14 3.41
N GLY A 73 -8.69 8.54 2.84
CA GLY A 73 -9.95 9.22 2.57
C GLY A 73 -10.62 9.73 3.84
N ASP A 74 -10.63 8.93 4.91
CA ASP A 74 -11.19 9.35 6.19
C ASP A 74 -10.35 10.46 6.83
N LYS A 75 -9.02 10.32 6.78
CA LYS A 75 -8.11 11.37 7.27
C LYS A 75 -8.22 12.68 6.47
N ALA A 76 -8.43 12.60 5.17
CA ALA A 76 -8.65 13.74 4.30
C ALA A 76 -9.96 14.48 4.64
N LYS A 77 -11.05 13.73 4.89
CA LYS A 77 -12.33 14.33 5.34
C LYS A 77 -12.17 15.07 6.66
N GLU A 78 -11.45 14.51 7.64
CA GLU A 78 -11.14 15.20 8.91
C GLU A 78 -10.42 16.54 8.70
N LYS A 79 -9.60 16.63 7.64
CA LYS A 79 -8.85 17.83 7.26
C LYS A 79 -9.62 18.76 6.30
N GLY A 80 -10.86 18.43 5.96
CA GLY A 80 -11.68 19.21 5.02
C GLY A 80 -11.20 19.15 3.57
N ILE A 81 -10.52 18.07 3.19
CA ILE A 81 -10.04 17.82 1.83
C ILE A 81 -11.09 16.99 1.07
N SER A 82 -11.46 17.44 -0.13
CA SER A 82 -12.39 16.73 -1.00
C SER A 82 -11.74 15.46 -1.57
N LEU A 83 -12.47 14.34 -1.63
CA LEU A 83 -11.94 13.08 -2.18
C LEU A 83 -11.61 13.18 -3.67
N GLU A 84 -12.27 14.09 -4.39
CA GLU A 84 -12.06 14.40 -5.80
C GLU A 84 -10.71 15.09 -6.05
N GLU A 85 -10.11 15.68 -5.01
CA GLU A 85 -8.80 16.33 -5.04
C GLU A 85 -7.66 15.39 -4.59
N ILE A 86 -7.96 14.10 -4.38
CA ILE A 86 -7.00 13.10 -3.92
C ILE A 86 -6.57 12.19 -5.07
N PHE A 87 -5.25 12.05 -5.21
CA PHE A 87 -4.62 11.07 -6.09
C PHE A 87 -3.90 10.01 -5.26
N VAL A 88 -3.83 8.78 -5.78
CA VAL A 88 -3.22 7.62 -5.14
C VAL A 88 -2.08 7.13 -6.01
N GLU A 89 -0.92 6.95 -5.39
CA GLU A 89 0.30 6.47 -6.03
C GLU A 89 0.86 5.24 -5.31
N GLY A 90 1.63 4.42 -6.04
CA GLY A 90 2.30 3.25 -5.47
C GLY A 90 1.49 1.94 -5.52
N ILE A 91 0.27 1.95 -6.07
CA ILE A 91 -0.45 0.70 -6.40
C ILE A 91 0.30 0.00 -7.56
N PRO A 92 0.68 -1.29 -7.42
CA PRO A 92 1.42 -2.00 -8.45
C PRO A 92 0.74 -1.97 -9.83
N ASN A 93 1.55 -1.79 -10.87
CA ASN A 93 1.12 -1.72 -12.27
C ASN A 93 0.20 -0.54 -12.64
N THR A 94 0.15 0.48 -11.78
CA THR A 94 -0.63 1.70 -12.05
C THR A 94 0.28 2.93 -11.99
N GLY A 95 -0.19 4.02 -12.60
CA GLY A 95 0.36 5.36 -12.37
C GLY A 95 -0.32 6.03 -11.18
N SER A 96 -0.45 7.35 -11.25
CA SER A 96 -1.30 8.10 -10.33
C SER A 96 -2.78 7.88 -10.69
N LEU A 97 -3.61 7.52 -9.71
CA LEU A 97 -5.03 7.26 -9.89
C LEU A 97 -5.89 8.20 -9.03
N PRO A 98 -7.03 8.71 -9.52
CA PRO A 98 -8.00 9.38 -8.66
C PRO A 98 -8.51 8.45 -7.55
N TYR A 99 -8.83 9.00 -6.38
CA TYR A 99 -9.29 8.24 -5.21
C TYR A 99 -10.35 7.17 -5.52
N HIS A 100 -11.42 7.54 -6.24
CA HIS A 100 -12.52 6.61 -6.55
C HIS A 100 -12.12 5.51 -7.55
N GLU A 101 -11.18 5.78 -8.44
CA GLU A 101 -10.65 4.78 -9.37
C GLU A 101 -9.75 3.78 -8.65
N ALA A 102 -8.98 4.24 -7.64
CA ALA A 102 -8.13 3.38 -6.84
C ALA A 102 -8.94 2.31 -6.08
N LEU A 103 -10.19 2.58 -5.69
CA LEU A 103 -11.03 1.62 -4.96
C LEU A 103 -11.61 0.50 -5.85
N LYS A 104 -11.58 0.66 -7.18
CA LYS A 104 -12.08 -0.35 -8.12
C LYS A 104 -11.20 -1.60 -8.15
N PRO A 105 -11.66 -2.72 -8.71
CA PRO A 105 -10.80 -3.88 -8.96
C PRO A 105 -9.63 -3.50 -9.88
N ILE A 106 -8.39 -3.70 -9.41
CA ILE A 106 -7.15 -3.39 -10.13
C ILE A 106 -6.27 -4.65 -10.16
N ASP A 107 -5.70 -4.96 -11.33
CA ASP A 107 -4.76 -6.07 -11.48
C ASP A 107 -3.35 -5.69 -10.98
N THR A 108 -3.09 -6.06 -9.74
CA THR A 108 -1.83 -5.80 -9.02
C THR A 108 -0.84 -6.97 -9.09
N ARG A 109 -1.13 -8.01 -9.88
CA ARG A 109 -0.24 -9.18 -9.99
C ARG A 109 1.15 -8.75 -10.46
N PRO A 110 2.23 -9.29 -9.88
CA PRO A 110 3.59 -9.00 -10.33
C PRO A 110 3.73 -9.32 -11.82
N ARG A 111 4.17 -8.36 -12.63
CA ARG A 111 4.38 -8.56 -14.06
C ARG A 111 5.58 -7.81 -14.59
N CYS A 112 6.15 -8.34 -15.68
CA CYS A 112 7.25 -7.71 -16.39
C CYS A 112 6.80 -6.37 -16.97
N LYS A 113 7.49 -5.29 -16.62
CA LYS A 113 7.20 -3.94 -17.11
C LYS A 113 7.34 -3.79 -18.62
N LYS A 114 8.19 -4.62 -19.26
CA LYS A 114 8.47 -4.56 -20.70
C LYS A 114 7.47 -5.37 -21.54
N CYS A 115 7.17 -6.61 -21.15
CA CYS A 115 6.34 -7.51 -21.96
C CYS A 115 4.97 -7.84 -21.35
N GLY A 116 4.66 -7.35 -20.15
CA GLY A 116 3.38 -7.58 -19.48
C GLY A 116 3.17 -8.99 -18.92
N LYS A 117 4.12 -9.91 -19.10
CA LYS A 117 4.06 -11.27 -18.55
C LYS A 117 3.85 -11.21 -17.04
N VAL A 118 2.79 -11.84 -16.54
CA VAL A 118 2.56 -12.08 -15.11
C VAL A 118 3.50 -13.18 -14.62
N PHE A 119 4.12 -12.98 -13.46
CA PHE A 119 5.01 -13.96 -12.84
C PHE A 119 4.20 -14.97 -12.04
N GLU A 120 4.48 -16.25 -12.25
CA GLU A 120 3.95 -17.32 -11.42
C GLU A 120 4.69 -17.40 -10.08
N SER A 121 4.10 -18.10 -9.11
CA SER A 121 4.77 -18.34 -7.82
C SER A 121 6.10 -19.08 -8.03
N GLY A 122 7.16 -18.59 -7.40
CA GLY A 122 8.51 -19.13 -7.54
C GLY A 122 9.24 -18.78 -8.85
N GLU A 123 8.61 -18.04 -9.77
CA GLU A 123 9.28 -17.61 -11.00
C GLU A 123 10.33 -16.52 -10.71
N GLY A 124 11.54 -16.71 -11.22
CA GLY A 124 12.62 -15.72 -11.13
C GLY A 124 12.31 -14.43 -11.88
N CYS A 125 12.52 -13.28 -11.22
CA CYS A 125 12.40 -11.97 -11.82
C CYS A 125 13.52 -11.04 -11.34
N TYR A 126 13.82 -10.02 -12.13
CA TYR A 126 14.74 -8.94 -11.76
C TYR A 126 13.94 -7.76 -11.22
N ASN A 127 14.09 -7.48 -9.92
CA ASN A 127 13.48 -6.32 -9.27
C ASN A 127 14.48 -5.17 -9.25
N THR A 128 14.17 -4.09 -9.97
CA THR A 128 15.04 -2.90 -10.08
C THR A 128 14.27 -1.63 -9.75
N PRO A 129 14.95 -0.50 -9.52
CA PRO A 129 14.28 0.80 -9.40
C PRO A 129 13.41 1.16 -10.61
N ARG A 130 13.67 0.57 -11.78
CA ARG A 130 12.87 0.80 -13.00
C ARG A 130 11.63 -0.08 -13.09
N GLY A 131 11.49 -1.08 -12.22
CA GLY A 131 10.38 -2.03 -12.16
C GLY A 131 10.83 -3.49 -12.17
N LEU A 132 9.85 -4.39 -12.23
CA LEU A 132 10.06 -5.84 -12.36
C LEU A 132 10.26 -6.22 -13.84
N PHE A 133 11.26 -7.05 -14.11
CA PHE A 133 11.57 -7.56 -15.45
C PHE A 133 11.69 -9.08 -15.44
N CYS A 134 11.17 -9.74 -16.47
CA CYS A 134 11.41 -11.17 -16.64
C CYS A 134 12.82 -11.43 -17.16
N VAL A 135 13.30 -12.66 -17.00
CA VAL A 135 14.66 -13.06 -17.41
C VAL A 135 15.00 -12.82 -18.88
N LYS A 136 13.98 -12.75 -19.76
CA LYS A 136 14.16 -12.48 -21.19
C LYS A 136 14.19 -10.99 -21.54
N CYS A 137 13.68 -10.14 -20.65
CA CYS A 137 13.47 -8.71 -20.89
C CYS A 137 14.48 -7.81 -20.17
N TYR A 138 15.12 -8.35 -19.13
CA TYR A 138 16.27 -7.74 -18.47
C TYR A 138 17.51 -7.94 -19.34
#